data_AF-A0A2E6VCJ6-F1
#
_entry.id   AF-A0A2E6VCJ6-F1
#
_cell.length_a   1.000
_cell.length_b   1.000
_cell.length_c   1.000
_cell.angle_alpha   90.00
_cell.angle_beta   90.00
_cell.angle_gamma   90.00
#
_symmetry.space_group_name_H-M   'P 1'
#
loop_
_entity.id
_entity.type
_entity.pdbx_description
1 polymer ?
#
loop_
_entity_poly.entity_id
_entity_poly.type
_entity_poly.pdbx_seq_one_letter_code
_entity_poly.pdbx_strand_id
1 'polypeptide(L)'
;MIKKALTTLIILVVLANISCQEKYPNLEDGLYAEFVTNKGTMLAKLHYDKVPVTVANFVALAEGNHPMVKDEYKGKRYYDSITFHRVVNNFMIQGGDPTASGMGDPGYKFPDEFHPDLKHDKPGVLSMANPGRDANGSQFFIMEKEWPSLDNRHAVFGQVIEGMDVHDSISNVKVIDPARRNHKPVEDVVITKLNIIRKGKDAKFFDAPKVFEEEMPKILEKRKQKEAEAKKKAEELAQKAKEEWLKKNESLDGRRIDSPTGMAMIFTHESDGVQPKSTDRVNIDCAGYFENGELFWTTWEDVAKKNGKLDERQAQAGQYKPFVMPYNETASLVAGFREAMLNMKVGDKARVFIPYYLGYGDTGRAPLIPPKTNLVFDIQITSIAE
;
A
#
# COMPACT_ATOMS: atom_id res chain seq x y z
N MET A 1 -41.29 62.78 1.72
CA MET A 1 -40.00 62.04 1.69
C MET A 1 -39.87 61.02 2.82
N ILE A 2 -40.26 61.34 4.06
CA ILE A 2 -40.14 60.45 5.24
C ILE A 2 -40.88 59.11 5.09
N LYS A 3 -42.11 59.08 4.55
CA LYS A 3 -42.85 57.82 4.35
C LYS A 3 -42.15 56.86 3.39
N LYS A 4 -41.58 57.35 2.27
CA LYS A 4 -40.83 56.51 1.31
C LYS A 4 -39.55 55.96 1.93
N ALA A 5 -38.82 56.76 2.71
CA ALA A 5 -37.61 56.31 3.41
C ALA A 5 -37.91 55.23 4.47
N LEU A 6 -39.03 55.35 5.18
CA LEU A 6 -39.46 54.36 6.17
C LEU A 6 -39.88 53.03 5.51
N THR A 7 -40.58 53.09 4.38
CA THR A 7 -40.94 51.87 3.62
C THR A 7 -39.71 51.17 3.06
N THR A 8 -38.73 51.92 2.53
CA THR A 8 -37.46 51.35 2.06
C THR A 8 -36.65 50.73 3.19
N LEU A 9 -36.62 51.33 4.37
CA LEU A 9 -35.95 50.79 5.56
C LEU A 9 -36.61 49.49 6.06
N ILE A 10 -37.95 49.44 6.09
CA ILE A 10 -38.68 48.22 6.47
C ILE A 10 -38.44 47.09 5.46
N ILE A 11 -38.42 47.39 4.16
CA ILE A 11 -38.10 46.39 3.13
C ILE A 11 -36.66 45.88 3.27
N LEU A 12 -35.69 46.75 3.57
CA LEU A 12 -34.29 46.36 3.84
C LEU A 12 -34.15 45.49 5.10
N VAL A 13 -34.88 45.80 6.17
CA VAL A 13 -34.89 45.00 7.41
C VAL A 13 -35.57 43.64 7.18
N VAL A 14 -36.65 43.60 6.40
CA VAL A 14 -37.33 42.33 6.05
C VAL A 14 -36.45 41.47 5.13
N LEU A 15 -35.77 42.06 4.14
CA LEU A 15 -34.83 41.35 3.27
C LEU A 15 -33.58 40.86 4.04
N ALA A 16 -33.09 41.61 5.02
CA ALA A 16 -31.98 41.19 5.88
C ALA A 16 -32.35 39.99 6.78
N ASN A 17 -33.61 39.87 7.21
CA ASN A 17 -34.07 38.74 8.02
C ASN A 17 -34.36 37.47 7.20
N ILE A 18 -34.66 37.59 5.89
CA ILE A 18 -34.88 36.43 5.01
C ILE A 18 -33.55 35.84 4.50
N SER A 19 -32.45 36.63 4.52
CA SER A 19 -31.17 36.27 3.90
C SER A 19 -30.28 35.31 4.71
N CYS A 20 -30.62 34.93 5.95
CA CYS A 20 -29.75 34.13 6.83
C CYS A 20 -30.46 32.99 7.56
N GLN A 21 -31.32 32.23 6.90
CA GLN A 21 -31.60 30.86 7.39
C GLN A 21 -30.43 29.97 7.00
N GLU A 22 -29.44 29.84 7.88
CA GLU A 22 -28.39 28.83 7.73
C GLU A 22 -29.03 27.43 7.80
N LYS A 23 -28.79 26.61 6.77
CA LYS A 23 -29.36 25.25 6.65
C LYS A 23 -29.02 24.33 7.84
N TYR A 24 -27.88 24.58 8.48
CA TYR A 24 -27.39 23.83 9.64
C TYR A 24 -26.92 24.78 10.75
N PRO A 25 -27.85 25.29 11.57
CA PRO A 25 -27.53 26.28 12.61
C PRO A 25 -26.84 25.68 13.84
N ASN A 26 -27.01 24.38 14.08
CA ASN A 26 -26.53 23.69 15.29
C ASN A 26 -25.19 22.96 15.10
N LEU A 27 -24.52 23.12 13.95
CA LEU A 27 -23.23 22.48 13.75
C LEU A 27 -22.16 23.15 14.61
N GLU A 28 -21.39 22.31 15.28
CA GLU A 28 -20.14 22.73 15.92
C GLU A 28 -19.13 23.25 14.88
N ASP A 29 -18.12 23.97 15.35
CA ASP A 29 -16.98 24.36 14.54
C ASP A 29 -16.33 23.12 13.90
N GLY A 30 -16.06 23.20 12.60
CA GLY A 30 -15.57 22.08 11.82
C GLY A 30 -15.78 22.24 10.31
N LEU A 31 -15.21 21.28 9.59
CA LEU A 31 -15.35 21.14 8.15
C LEU A 31 -16.26 19.96 7.85
N TYR A 32 -17.28 20.17 7.01
CA TYR A 32 -18.30 19.16 6.74
C TYR A 32 -18.51 18.98 5.24
N ALA A 33 -18.89 17.76 4.85
CA ALA A 33 -19.31 17.41 3.50
C ALA A 33 -20.79 17.02 3.49
N GLU A 34 -21.59 17.74 2.71
CA GLU A 34 -23.00 17.45 2.49
C GLU A 34 -23.15 16.69 1.17
N PHE A 35 -23.56 15.42 1.27
CA PHE A 35 -23.86 14.55 0.14
C PHE A 35 -25.34 14.67 -0.19
N VAL A 36 -25.69 15.46 -1.21
CA VAL A 36 -27.06 15.51 -1.73
C VAL A 36 -27.22 14.41 -2.75
N THR A 37 -28.06 13.41 -2.45
CA THR A 37 -28.27 12.25 -3.32
C THR A 37 -29.71 12.19 -3.83
N ASN A 38 -29.98 11.34 -4.82
CA ASN A 38 -31.35 11.02 -5.24
C ASN A 38 -32.14 10.18 -4.21
N LYS A 39 -31.52 9.76 -3.10
CA LYS A 39 -32.15 9.04 -1.99
C LYS A 39 -32.32 9.87 -0.71
N GLY A 40 -31.76 11.08 -0.67
CA GLY A 40 -31.75 11.93 0.52
C GLY A 40 -30.41 12.64 0.70
N THR A 41 -30.26 13.36 1.82
CA THR A 41 -29.03 14.10 2.14
C THR A 41 -28.33 13.44 3.32
N MET A 42 -27.01 13.27 3.24
CA MET A 42 -26.15 12.88 4.35
C MET A 42 -25.16 14.00 4.64
N LEU A 43 -24.81 14.19 5.92
CA LEU A 43 -23.80 15.16 6.34
C LEU A 43 -22.67 14.44 7.07
N ALA A 44 -21.43 14.64 6.64
CA ALA A 44 -20.25 14.07 7.28
C ALA A 44 -19.32 15.15 7.83
N LYS A 45 -18.78 14.95 9.04
CA LYS A 45 -17.69 15.74 9.61
C LYS A 45 -16.35 15.22 9.06
N LEU A 46 -15.47 16.13 8.64
CA LEU A 46 -14.16 15.80 8.07
C LEU A 46 -13.04 16.07 9.10
N HIS A 47 -12.07 15.17 9.18
CA HIS A 47 -10.95 15.22 10.15
C HIS A 47 -9.74 15.98 9.60
N TYR A 48 -9.96 17.23 9.18
CA TYR A 48 -8.97 18.07 8.50
C TYR A 48 -7.73 18.42 9.35
N ASP A 49 -7.86 18.30 10.67
CA ASP A 49 -6.79 18.48 11.66
C ASP A 49 -5.90 17.24 11.81
N LYS A 50 -6.43 16.04 11.54
CA LYS A 50 -5.75 14.76 11.74
C LYS A 50 -5.13 14.19 10.46
N VAL A 51 -5.82 14.38 9.33
CA VAL A 51 -5.44 13.85 8.00
C VAL A 51 -5.60 14.96 6.93
N PRO A 52 -4.82 16.05 7.05
CA PRO A 52 -5.04 17.28 6.29
C PRO A 52 -4.93 17.10 4.78
N VAL A 53 -3.99 16.28 4.27
CA VAL A 53 -3.81 16.09 2.82
C VAL A 53 -4.98 15.32 2.21
N THR A 54 -5.49 14.30 2.92
CA THR A 54 -6.63 13.49 2.50
C THR A 54 -7.90 14.31 2.45
N VAL A 55 -8.14 15.13 3.48
CA VAL A 55 -9.29 16.03 3.51
C VAL A 55 -9.14 17.15 2.49
N ALA A 56 -7.95 17.73 2.33
CA ALA A 56 -7.66 18.73 1.31
C ALA A 56 -7.93 18.20 -0.11
N ASN A 57 -7.48 16.98 -0.41
CA ASN A 57 -7.79 16.29 -1.66
C ASN A 57 -9.30 16.22 -1.91
N PHE A 58 -10.05 15.69 -0.94
CA PHE A 58 -11.49 15.51 -1.06
C PHE A 58 -12.23 16.85 -1.23
N VAL A 59 -11.89 17.84 -0.43
CA VAL A 59 -12.50 19.18 -0.46
C VAL A 59 -12.19 19.88 -1.78
N ALA A 60 -10.94 19.86 -2.24
CA ALA A 60 -10.56 20.53 -3.47
C ALA A 60 -11.16 19.87 -4.72
N LEU A 61 -11.35 18.54 -4.69
CA LEU A 61 -12.10 17.82 -5.73
C LEU A 61 -13.59 18.20 -5.69
N ALA A 62 -14.20 18.26 -4.51
CA ALA A 62 -15.60 18.67 -4.34
C ALA A 62 -15.87 20.10 -4.86
N GLU A 63 -14.91 21.00 -4.65
CA GLU A 63 -15.02 22.40 -5.06
C GLU A 63 -14.54 22.67 -6.49
N GLY A 64 -13.85 21.71 -7.10
CA GLY A 64 -13.34 21.81 -8.47
C GLY A 64 -12.10 22.68 -8.63
N ASN A 65 -11.36 22.91 -7.54
CA ASN A 65 -10.14 23.73 -7.51
C ASN A 65 -8.87 22.91 -7.21
N HIS A 66 -8.93 21.58 -7.28
CA HIS A 66 -7.77 20.72 -7.06
C HIS A 66 -6.65 20.97 -8.09
N PRO A 67 -5.38 21.18 -7.67
CA PRO A 67 -4.31 21.65 -8.57
C PRO A 67 -3.79 20.60 -9.54
N MET A 68 -3.87 19.31 -9.18
CA MET A 68 -3.24 18.21 -9.94
C MET A 68 -4.18 17.39 -10.83
N VAL A 69 -5.46 17.76 -10.95
CA VAL A 69 -6.40 16.96 -11.75
C VAL A 69 -6.04 16.97 -13.24
N LYS A 70 -6.40 15.88 -13.97
CA LYS A 70 -6.33 15.85 -15.43
C LYS A 70 -7.08 17.06 -16.02
N ASP A 71 -6.63 17.54 -17.18
CA ASP A 71 -7.21 18.72 -17.84
C ASP A 71 -8.74 18.61 -18.02
N GLU A 72 -9.24 17.42 -18.30
CA GLU A 72 -10.67 17.14 -18.46
C GLU A 72 -11.51 17.40 -17.20
N TYR A 73 -10.88 17.46 -16.01
CA TYR A 73 -11.54 17.67 -14.72
C TYR A 73 -11.27 19.05 -14.11
N LYS A 74 -10.40 19.88 -14.70
CA LYS A 74 -10.07 21.22 -14.18
C LYS A 74 -11.32 22.10 -14.09
N GLY A 75 -11.50 22.77 -12.96
CA GLY A 75 -12.64 23.67 -12.72
C GLY A 75 -13.99 22.97 -12.52
N LYS A 76 -14.05 21.62 -12.59
CA LYS A 76 -15.28 20.87 -12.43
C LYS A 76 -15.40 20.36 -11.00
N ARG A 77 -16.59 20.49 -10.42
CA ARG A 77 -16.94 19.85 -9.15
C ARG A 77 -16.93 18.34 -9.36
N TYR A 78 -15.85 17.68 -8.94
CA TYR A 78 -15.48 16.34 -9.38
C TYR A 78 -16.51 15.28 -8.98
N TYR A 79 -17.19 15.50 -7.86
CA TYR A 79 -18.13 14.56 -7.25
C TYR A 79 -19.60 14.85 -7.60
N ASP A 80 -19.89 15.91 -8.35
CA ASP A 80 -21.27 16.20 -8.73
C ASP A 80 -21.71 15.25 -9.86
N SER A 81 -22.92 14.72 -9.74
CA SER A 81 -23.56 13.78 -10.69
C SER A 81 -22.84 12.44 -10.88
N ILE A 82 -22.03 12.00 -9.91
CA ILE A 82 -21.44 10.66 -9.92
C ILE A 82 -22.30 9.66 -9.15
N THR A 83 -22.03 8.36 -9.29
CA THR A 83 -22.77 7.31 -8.59
C THR A 83 -21.98 6.68 -7.44
N PHE A 84 -22.72 6.11 -6.49
CA PHE A 84 -22.21 5.00 -5.68
C PHE A 84 -22.18 3.74 -6.56
N HIS A 85 -21.07 3.53 -7.25
CA HIS A 85 -20.93 2.47 -8.25
C HIS A 85 -20.78 1.07 -7.64
N ARG A 86 -20.61 0.96 -6.32
CA ARG A 86 -20.50 -0.31 -5.60
C ARG A 86 -21.13 -0.22 -4.22
N VAL A 87 -22.12 -1.06 -3.96
CA VAL A 87 -22.87 -1.15 -2.69
C VAL A 87 -22.83 -2.59 -2.18
N VAL A 88 -22.22 -2.81 -1.03
CA VAL A 88 -22.11 -4.13 -0.41
C VAL A 88 -22.76 -4.06 0.98
N ASN A 89 -23.95 -4.65 1.07
CA ASN A 89 -24.72 -4.72 2.30
C ASN A 89 -23.91 -5.37 3.45
N ASN A 90 -24.06 -4.83 4.66
CA ASN A 90 -23.25 -5.14 5.85
C ASN A 90 -21.74 -4.88 5.70
N PHE A 91 -21.34 -4.05 4.74
CA PHE A 91 -19.95 -3.67 4.54
C PHE A 91 -19.79 -2.18 4.29
N MET A 92 -20.13 -1.69 3.09
CA MET A 92 -19.91 -0.29 2.72
C MET A 92 -20.64 0.14 1.43
N ILE A 93 -20.74 1.45 1.23
CA ILE A 93 -21.12 2.09 -0.04
C ILE A 93 -19.92 2.86 -0.59
N GLN A 94 -19.55 2.63 -1.85
CA GLN A 94 -18.34 3.20 -2.49
C GLN A 94 -18.70 4.06 -3.70
N GLY A 95 -18.07 5.24 -3.76
CA GLY A 95 -18.25 6.26 -4.79
C GLY A 95 -16.92 6.95 -5.15
N GLY A 96 -17.02 8.12 -5.78
CA GLY A 96 -15.85 8.94 -6.13
C GLY A 96 -15.17 8.59 -7.46
N ASP A 97 -15.82 7.82 -8.33
CA ASP A 97 -15.38 7.51 -9.70
C ASP A 97 -16.33 8.13 -10.74
N PRO A 98 -15.90 9.15 -11.51
CA PRO A 98 -16.71 9.77 -12.56
C PRO A 98 -17.14 8.81 -13.69
N THR A 99 -16.41 7.70 -13.87
CA THR A 99 -16.71 6.68 -14.89
C THR A 99 -17.67 5.60 -14.40
N ALA A 100 -17.92 5.54 -13.09
CA ALA A 100 -18.71 4.49 -12.42
C ALA A 100 -18.25 3.05 -12.74
N SER A 101 -16.97 2.87 -13.08
CA SER A 101 -16.35 1.56 -13.40
C SER A 101 -15.68 0.92 -12.19
N GLY A 102 -15.35 1.72 -11.17
CA GLY A 102 -14.47 1.36 -10.06
C GLY A 102 -12.98 1.53 -10.39
N MET A 103 -12.63 1.87 -11.63
CA MET A 103 -11.24 2.01 -12.08
C MET A 103 -10.83 3.47 -12.33
N GLY A 104 -11.76 4.42 -12.28
CA GLY A 104 -11.43 5.83 -12.55
C GLY A 104 -10.58 6.47 -11.47
N ASP A 105 -9.82 7.49 -11.88
CA ASP A 105 -8.91 8.27 -11.06
C ASP A 105 -8.87 9.75 -11.51
N PRO A 106 -8.44 10.68 -10.63
CA PRO A 106 -8.39 12.10 -10.94
C PRO A 106 -7.14 12.54 -11.71
N GLY A 107 -6.21 11.64 -12.07
CA GLY A 107 -4.95 11.94 -12.76
C GLY A 107 -3.69 11.82 -11.94
N TYR A 108 -3.82 11.54 -10.65
CA TYR A 108 -2.71 11.47 -9.72
C TYR A 108 -2.99 10.44 -8.63
N LYS A 109 -1.95 10.14 -7.87
CA LYS A 109 -2.01 9.32 -6.66
C LYS A 109 -1.33 10.05 -5.52
N PHE A 110 -1.81 9.83 -4.30
CA PHE A 110 -1.22 10.39 -3.10
C PHE A 110 -1.17 9.36 -1.96
N PRO A 111 -0.21 9.49 -1.02
CA PRO A 111 0.02 8.56 0.07
C PRO A 111 -1.14 8.48 1.06
N ASP A 112 -1.17 7.40 1.83
CA ASP A 112 -2.08 7.27 2.97
C ASP A 112 -1.71 8.21 4.13
N GLU A 113 -2.72 8.75 4.80
CA GLU A 113 -2.58 9.37 6.11
C GLU A 113 -3.36 8.57 7.15
N PHE A 114 -2.66 8.07 8.16
CA PHE A 114 -3.25 7.33 9.26
C PHE A 114 -3.07 8.09 10.56
N HIS A 115 -4.14 8.12 11.36
CA HIS A 115 -4.13 8.70 12.70
C HIS A 115 -4.56 7.63 13.72
N PRO A 116 -3.91 7.52 14.89
CA PRO A 116 -4.22 6.47 15.88
C PRO A 116 -5.69 6.45 16.34
N ASP A 117 -6.34 7.61 16.41
CA ASP A 117 -7.77 7.73 16.78
C ASP A 117 -8.77 7.43 15.66
N LEU A 118 -8.30 7.27 14.42
CA LEU A 118 -9.18 7.09 13.26
C LEU A 118 -9.18 5.63 12.83
N LYS A 119 -10.34 4.97 13.00
CA LYS A 119 -10.54 3.53 12.84
C LYS A 119 -11.86 3.23 12.14
N HIS A 120 -11.96 2.03 11.59
CA HIS A 120 -13.19 1.49 10.99
C HIS A 120 -14.00 0.77 12.08
N ASP A 121 -14.35 1.49 13.14
CA ASP A 121 -14.92 0.95 14.38
C ASP A 121 -16.44 1.13 14.50
N LYS A 122 -17.08 1.78 13.52
CA LYS A 122 -18.53 2.04 13.54
C LYS A 122 -19.09 2.33 12.14
N PRO A 123 -20.42 2.21 11.95
CA PRO A 123 -21.11 2.69 10.76
C PRO A 123 -20.90 4.20 10.54
N GLY A 124 -20.98 4.63 9.28
CA GLY A 124 -20.85 6.03 8.88
C GLY A 124 -19.40 6.53 8.74
N VAL A 125 -18.38 5.73 9.09
CA VAL A 125 -16.97 6.10 8.89
C VAL A 125 -16.69 6.27 7.39
N LEU A 126 -16.12 7.41 7.01
CA LEU A 126 -15.75 7.78 5.65
C LEU A 126 -14.24 7.57 5.45
N SER A 127 -13.87 6.80 4.42
CA SER A 127 -12.49 6.42 4.17
C SER A 127 -12.15 6.34 2.67
N MET A 128 -10.87 6.51 2.33
CA MET A 128 -10.38 6.44 0.95
C MET A 128 -10.34 5.00 0.44
N ALA A 129 -10.90 4.77 -0.75
CA ALA A 129 -10.65 3.55 -1.50
C ALA A 129 -9.30 3.67 -2.23
N ASN A 130 -8.48 2.61 -2.19
CA ASN A 130 -7.20 2.56 -2.88
C ASN A 130 -6.96 1.15 -3.47
N PRO A 131 -6.21 1.03 -4.60
CA PRO A 131 -5.82 -0.25 -5.18
C PRO A 131 -4.61 -0.89 -4.46
N GLY A 132 -4.08 -0.22 -3.45
CA GLY A 132 -2.86 -0.57 -2.75
C GLY A 132 -2.40 0.59 -1.88
N ARG A 133 -1.45 0.29 -1.00
CA ARG A 133 -0.86 1.27 -0.09
C ARG A 133 -0.34 2.47 -0.89
N ASP A 134 -0.62 3.67 -0.38
CA ASP A 134 -0.16 4.94 -0.92
C ASP A 134 -0.62 5.27 -2.34
N ALA A 135 -1.76 4.71 -2.75
CA ALA A 135 -2.34 4.90 -4.07
C ALA A 135 -3.75 5.52 -4.00
N ASN A 136 -3.98 6.44 -3.05
CA ASN A 136 -5.25 7.16 -2.95
C ASN A 136 -5.47 8.05 -4.18
N GLY A 137 -6.74 8.27 -4.53
CA GLY A 137 -7.14 9.17 -5.61
C GLY A 137 -8.41 9.91 -5.22
N SER A 138 -9.50 9.71 -5.95
CA SER A 138 -10.79 10.35 -5.67
C SER A 138 -11.80 9.44 -4.99
N GLN A 139 -11.65 8.12 -5.12
CA GLN A 139 -12.64 7.17 -4.65
C GLN A 139 -12.65 7.05 -3.13
N PHE A 140 -13.85 6.94 -2.56
CA PHE A 140 -14.08 6.82 -1.12
C PHE A 140 -15.20 5.81 -0.86
N PHE A 141 -15.31 5.36 0.39
CA PHE A 141 -16.42 4.55 0.86
C PHE A 141 -16.92 5.02 2.23
N ILE A 142 -18.19 4.72 2.52
CA ILE A 142 -18.82 4.96 3.82
C ILE A 142 -19.21 3.61 4.41
N MET A 143 -18.69 3.31 5.61
CA MET A 143 -18.91 2.04 6.30
C MET A 143 -20.36 1.84 6.73
N GLU A 144 -20.85 0.61 6.60
CA GLU A 144 -22.13 0.17 7.17
C GLU A 144 -21.94 -0.63 8.45
N LYS A 145 -20.75 -1.20 8.65
CA LYS A 145 -20.39 -1.97 9.85
C LYS A 145 -18.92 -1.74 10.20
N GLU A 146 -18.55 -2.03 11.45
CA GLU A 146 -17.14 -2.08 11.85
C GLU A 146 -16.35 -3.09 10.99
N TRP A 147 -15.14 -2.73 10.61
CA TRP A 147 -14.23 -3.62 9.88
C TRP A 147 -12.76 -3.32 10.22
N PRO A 148 -12.29 -3.66 11.44
CA PRO A 148 -10.95 -3.30 11.91
C PRO A 148 -9.79 -3.79 11.01
N SER A 149 -10.04 -4.79 10.16
CA SER A 149 -9.03 -5.25 9.18
C SER A 149 -8.70 -4.23 8.08
N LEU A 150 -9.49 -3.15 7.93
CA LEU A 150 -9.18 -2.01 7.06
C LEU A 150 -8.28 -0.96 7.74
N ASP A 151 -8.09 -1.03 9.06
CA ASP A 151 -7.29 -0.06 9.80
C ASP A 151 -5.84 -0.04 9.32
N ASN A 152 -5.31 1.16 9.12
CA ASN A 152 -3.97 1.41 8.57
C ASN A 152 -3.75 0.79 7.17
N ARG A 153 -4.84 0.51 6.43
CA ARG A 153 -4.83 0.12 5.01
C ARG A 153 -5.61 1.12 4.15
N HIS A 154 -6.68 1.67 4.71
CA HIS A 154 -7.50 2.72 4.10
C HIS A 154 -7.54 3.94 5.03
N ALA A 155 -7.28 5.13 4.49
CA ALA A 155 -7.19 6.36 5.26
C ALA A 155 -8.60 6.82 5.65
N VAL A 156 -8.93 6.80 6.94
CA VAL A 156 -10.19 7.37 7.47
C VAL A 156 -10.05 8.88 7.52
N PHE A 157 -11.02 9.61 6.95
CA PHE A 157 -10.96 11.07 6.85
C PHE A 157 -12.24 11.80 7.23
N GLY A 158 -13.30 11.07 7.59
CA GLY A 158 -14.51 11.67 8.12
C GLY A 158 -15.48 10.67 8.70
N GLN A 159 -16.64 11.17 9.12
CA GLN A 159 -17.74 10.36 9.65
C GLN A 159 -19.07 11.03 9.35
N VAL A 160 -20.07 10.26 8.89
CA VAL A 160 -21.47 10.71 8.81
C VAL A 160 -22.00 11.03 10.20
N ILE A 161 -22.58 12.22 10.36
CA ILE A 161 -23.16 12.73 11.61
C ILE A 161 -24.66 12.98 11.50
N GLU A 162 -25.21 13.16 10.29
CA GLU A 162 -26.64 13.25 10.02
C GLU A 162 -26.98 12.50 8.73
N GLY A 163 -28.20 11.94 8.65
CA GLY A 163 -28.67 11.18 7.49
C GLY A 163 -28.23 9.71 7.46
N MET A 164 -28.02 9.09 8.63
CA MET A 164 -27.71 7.65 8.70
C MET A 164 -28.85 6.78 8.16
N ASP A 165 -30.11 7.21 8.29
CA ASP A 165 -31.26 6.58 7.65
C ASP A 165 -31.17 6.58 6.11
N VAL A 166 -30.63 7.65 5.53
CA VAL A 166 -30.33 7.74 4.09
C VAL A 166 -29.19 6.78 3.74
N HIS A 167 -28.11 6.77 4.52
CA HIS A 167 -26.99 5.83 4.34
C HIS A 167 -27.46 4.37 4.38
N ASP A 168 -28.29 4.01 5.36
CA ASP A 168 -28.89 2.69 5.49
C ASP A 168 -29.78 2.36 4.28
N SER A 169 -30.60 3.32 3.82
CA SER A 169 -31.44 3.12 2.63
C SER A 169 -30.64 2.85 1.36
N ILE A 170 -29.49 3.52 1.19
CA ILE A 170 -28.59 3.31 0.06
C ILE A 170 -27.91 1.94 0.18
N SER A 171 -27.50 1.54 1.38
CA SER A 171 -26.82 0.26 1.63
C SER A 171 -27.72 -0.97 1.38
N ASN A 172 -29.03 -0.78 1.31
CA ASN A 172 -30.03 -1.83 1.08
C ASN A 172 -30.63 -1.83 -0.34
N VAL A 173 -30.10 -1.03 -1.28
CA VAL A 173 -30.58 -1.06 -2.68
C VAL A 173 -30.29 -2.39 -3.36
N LYS A 174 -31.13 -2.75 -4.33
CA LYS A 174 -30.90 -3.93 -5.17
C LYS A 174 -29.64 -3.73 -6.03
N VAL A 175 -28.75 -4.71 -6.03
CA VAL A 175 -27.54 -4.75 -6.86
C VAL A 175 -27.64 -5.83 -7.94
N ILE A 176 -26.84 -5.72 -9.00
CA ILE A 176 -26.96 -6.52 -10.23
C ILE A 176 -26.79 -8.02 -9.99
N ASP A 177 -25.65 -8.45 -9.45
CA ASP A 177 -25.36 -9.88 -9.22
C ASP A 177 -24.32 -10.04 -8.10
N PRO A 178 -24.75 -10.02 -6.83
CA PRO A 178 -23.85 -10.13 -5.70
C PRO A 178 -23.17 -11.52 -5.63
N ALA A 179 -23.81 -12.58 -6.16
CA ALA A 179 -23.23 -13.92 -6.18
C ALA A 179 -21.99 -13.99 -7.10
N ARG A 180 -21.93 -13.16 -8.14
CA ARG A 180 -20.75 -12.97 -9.00
C ARG A 180 -19.90 -11.76 -8.62
N ARG A 181 -20.07 -11.23 -7.41
CA ARG A 181 -19.35 -10.04 -6.89
C ARG A 181 -19.59 -8.75 -7.70
N ASN A 182 -20.66 -8.70 -8.50
CA ASN A 182 -21.09 -7.48 -9.16
C ASN A 182 -22.09 -6.73 -8.26
N HIS A 183 -21.53 -5.84 -7.45
CA HIS A 183 -22.24 -5.07 -6.43
C HIS A 183 -22.67 -3.67 -6.91
N LYS A 184 -22.77 -3.46 -8.23
CA LYS A 184 -23.30 -2.20 -8.78
C LYS A 184 -24.82 -2.14 -8.54
N PRO A 185 -25.38 -1.01 -8.08
CA PRO A 185 -26.83 -0.84 -7.99
C PRO A 185 -27.55 -1.09 -9.33
N VAL A 186 -28.75 -1.66 -9.27
CA VAL A 186 -29.62 -1.83 -10.46
C VAL A 186 -30.18 -0.48 -10.91
N GLU A 187 -30.59 0.34 -9.94
CA GLU A 187 -30.94 1.75 -10.15
C GLU A 187 -29.81 2.61 -9.60
N ASP A 188 -29.34 3.56 -10.40
CA ASP A 188 -28.24 4.42 -10.00
C ASP A 188 -28.59 5.23 -8.73
N VAL A 189 -27.72 5.13 -7.72
CA VAL A 189 -27.71 6.04 -6.58
C VAL A 189 -26.71 7.14 -6.88
N VAL A 190 -27.21 8.35 -7.13
CA VAL A 190 -26.44 9.48 -7.66
C VAL A 190 -26.19 10.49 -6.55
N ILE A 191 -24.93 10.89 -6.37
CA ILE A 191 -24.56 12.10 -5.63
C ILE A 191 -24.81 13.26 -6.59
N THR A 192 -25.95 13.94 -6.44
CA THR A 192 -26.32 15.04 -7.33
C THR A 192 -25.45 16.26 -7.09
N LYS A 193 -25.13 16.54 -5.82
CA LYS A 193 -24.19 17.58 -5.41
C LYS A 193 -23.40 17.14 -4.18
N LEU A 194 -22.14 17.51 -4.13
CA LEU A 194 -21.32 17.40 -2.93
C LEU A 194 -20.88 18.79 -2.47
N ASN A 195 -21.45 19.30 -1.37
CA ASN A 195 -21.15 20.65 -0.86
C ASN A 195 -20.20 20.61 0.33
N ILE A 196 -19.34 21.62 0.45
CA ILE A 196 -18.43 21.78 1.59
C ILE A 196 -18.96 22.91 2.49
N ILE A 197 -19.11 22.61 3.78
CA ILE A 197 -19.64 23.54 4.78
C ILE A 197 -18.53 23.81 5.80
N ARG A 198 -18.23 25.10 6.02
CA ARG A 198 -17.18 25.58 6.92
C ARG A 198 -17.80 26.31 8.11
N LYS A 199 -17.69 25.74 9.31
CA LYS A 199 -18.14 26.33 10.58
C LYS A 199 -16.95 26.64 11.47
N GLY A 200 -16.97 27.79 12.14
CA GLY A 200 -15.83 28.26 12.93
C GLY A 200 -14.73 28.94 12.12
N LYS A 201 -13.78 29.53 12.84
CA LYS A 201 -12.67 30.29 12.25
C LYS A 201 -11.74 29.36 11.45
N ASP A 202 -11.27 28.29 12.07
CA ASP A 202 -10.21 27.45 11.50
C ASP A 202 -10.65 26.75 10.21
N ALA A 203 -11.87 26.19 10.19
CA ALA A 203 -12.42 25.58 8.97
C ALA A 203 -12.64 26.60 7.85
N LYS A 204 -12.98 27.86 8.16
CA LYS A 204 -13.11 28.94 7.18
C LYS A 204 -11.77 29.34 6.55
N PHE A 205 -10.67 29.20 7.29
CA PHE A 205 -9.32 29.44 6.80
C PHE A 205 -8.66 28.21 6.17
N PHE A 206 -9.31 27.05 6.20
CA PHE A 206 -8.79 25.83 5.56
C PHE A 206 -8.88 25.96 4.03
N ASP A 207 -7.74 26.29 3.42
CA ASP A 207 -7.52 26.37 1.98
C ASP A 207 -7.02 25.00 1.47
N ALA A 208 -7.94 24.21 0.91
CA ALA A 208 -7.67 22.83 0.54
C ALA A 208 -6.58 22.69 -0.55
N PRO A 209 -6.64 23.41 -1.70
CA PRO A 209 -5.55 23.38 -2.67
C PRO A 209 -4.19 23.70 -2.06
N LYS A 210 -4.11 24.77 -1.25
CA LYS A 210 -2.87 25.19 -0.62
C LYS A 210 -2.34 24.17 0.39
N VAL A 211 -3.21 23.63 1.25
CA VAL A 211 -2.84 22.59 2.22
C VAL A 211 -2.31 21.35 1.48
N PHE A 212 -2.96 20.94 0.39
CA PHE A 212 -2.48 19.83 -0.42
C PHE A 212 -1.08 20.13 -0.98
N GLU A 213 -0.86 21.27 -1.61
CA GLU A 213 0.44 21.65 -2.20
C GLU A 213 1.57 21.78 -1.17
N GLU A 214 1.27 22.26 0.04
CA GLU A 214 2.27 22.50 1.09
C GLU A 214 2.57 21.26 1.94
N GLU A 215 1.56 20.46 2.30
CA GLU A 215 1.73 19.32 3.21
C GLU A 215 2.10 18.02 2.48
N MET A 216 1.65 17.84 1.24
CA MET A 216 1.93 16.64 0.45
C MET A 216 3.45 16.39 0.29
N PRO A 217 4.28 17.38 -0.13
CA PRO A 217 5.72 17.18 -0.23
C PRO A 217 6.38 16.82 1.12
N LYS A 218 5.91 17.41 2.23
CA LYS A 218 6.44 17.12 3.58
C LYS A 218 6.19 15.67 3.99
N ILE A 219 5.02 15.13 3.66
CA ILE A 219 4.69 13.72 3.92
C ILE A 219 5.63 12.80 3.13
N LEU A 220 5.85 13.09 1.83
CA LEU A 220 6.75 12.29 0.99
C LEU A 220 8.19 12.36 1.47
N GLU A 221 8.66 13.55 1.86
CA GLU A 221 10.01 13.72 2.39
C GLU A 221 10.20 12.93 3.68
N LYS A 222 9.27 13.04 4.63
CA LYS A 222 9.31 12.29 5.89
C LYS A 222 9.31 10.78 5.68
N ARG A 223 8.57 10.29 4.69
CA ARG A 223 8.55 8.86 4.29
C ARG A 223 9.88 8.43 3.72
N LYS A 224 10.43 9.21 2.77
CA LYS A 224 11.75 8.96 2.19
C LYS A 224 12.85 8.94 3.24
N GLN A 225 12.80 9.85 4.21
CA GLN A 225 13.73 9.87 5.34
C GLN A 225 13.62 8.61 6.20
N LYS A 226 12.39 8.18 6.55
CA LYS A 226 12.18 6.93 7.30
C LYS A 226 12.64 5.69 6.54
N GLU A 227 12.40 5.63 5.23
CA GLU A 227 12.87 4.53 4.38
C GLU A 227 14.40 4.49 4.31
N ALA A 228 15.04 5.65 4.15
CA ALA A 228 16.49 5.75 4.17
C ALA A 228 17.09 5.35 5.53
N GLU A 229 16.48 5.78 6.64
CA GLU A 229 16.89 5.37 7.98
C GLU A 229 16.72 3.86 8.20
N ALA A 230 15.58 3.30 7.78
CA ALA A 230 15.32 1.86 7.86
C ALA A 230 16.31 1.06 7.01
N LYS A 231 16.63 1.53 5.80
CA LYS A 231 17.63 0.92 4.93
C LYS A 231 19.02 0.96 5.56
N LYS A 232 19.45 2.11 6.09
CA LYS A 232 20.74 2.24 6.77
C LYS A 232 20.83 1.29 7.97
N LYS A 233 19.78 1.23 8.79
CA LYS A 233 19.71 0.31 9.93
C LYS A 233 19.76 -1.15 9.48
N ALA A 234 19.13 -1.50 8.36
CA ALA A 234 19.19 -2.83 7.78
C ALA A 234 20.60 -3.19 7.29
N GLU A 235 21.29 -2.27 6.63
CA GLU A 235 22.68 -2.43 6.20
C GLU A 235 23.62 -2.60 7.40
N GLU A 236 23.46 -1.80 8.45
CA GLU A 236 24.24 -1.91 9.70
C GLU A 236 24.02 -3.27 10.41
N LEU A 237 22.78 -3.75 10.46
CA LEU A 237 22.46 -5.07 11.03
C LEU A 237 23.01 -6.21 10.17
N ALA A 238 22.90 -6.09 8.84
CA ALA A 238 23.47 -7.05 7.91
C ALA A 238 25.00 -7.12 8.00
N GLN A 239 25.67 -5.97 8.17
CA GLN A 239 27.11 -5.93 8.36
C GLN A 239 27.54 -6.67 9.63
N LYS A 240 26.85 -6.46 10.75
CA LYS A 240 27.11 -7.21 12.00
C LYS A 240 26.88 -8.71 11.83
N ALA A 241 25.77 -9.09 11.20
CA ALA A 241 25.46 -10.48 10.91
C ALA A 241 26.51 -11.14 10.01
N LYS A 242 27.00 -10.42 8.99
CA LYS A 242 28.10 -10.86 8.11
C LYS A 242 29.39 -11.09 8.90
N GLU A 243 29.77 -10.16 9.79
CA GLU A 243 30.96 -10.29 10.63
C GLU A 243 30.87 -11.50 11.58
N GLU A 244 29.72 -11.69 12.23
CA GLU A 244 29.46 -12.86 13.08
C GLU A 244 29.52 -14.16 12.29
N TRP A 245 28.95 -14.18 11.09
CA TRP A 245 29.00 -15.34 10.21
C TRP A 245 30.44 -15.63 9.76
N LEU A 246 31.21 -14.62 9.37
CA LEU A 246 32.62 -14.78 8.98
C LEU A 246 33.46 -15.38 10.11
N LYS A 247 33.21 -14.94 11.36
CA LYS A 247 33.84 -15.47 12.57
C LYS A 247 33.44 -16.92 12.85
N LYS A 248 32.15 -17.26 12.74
CA LYS A 248 31.67 -18.66 12.90
C LYS A 248 32.26 -19.61 11.85
N ASN A 249 32.70 -19.09 10.72
CA ASN A 249 33.30 -19.84 9.62
C ASN A 249 34.81 -19.53 9.47
N GLU A 250 35.49 -19.09 10.54
CA GLU A 250 36.93 -18.78 10.52
C GLU A 250 37.80 -20.01 10.22
N SER A 251 37.33 -21.21 10.59
CA SER A 251 38.02 -22.48 10.33
C SER A 251 37.95 -22.95 8.87
N LEU A 252 37.26 -22.22 7.99
CA LEU A 252 37.26 -22.49 6.55
C LEU A 252 38.41 -21.72 5.89
N ASP A 253 39.38 -22.47 5.36
CA ASP A 253 40.66 -21.92 4.86
C ASP A 253 40.63 -21.45 3.39
N GLY A 254 39.50 -21.60 2.69
CA GLY A 254 39.43 -21.23 1.28
C GLY A 254 39.31 -19.73 1.04
N ARG A 255 39.44 -19.34 -0.24
CA ARG A 255 39.36 -17.94 -0.67
C ARG A 255 38.04 -17.30 -0.22
N ARG A 256 38.11 -16.02 0.15
CA ARG A 256 36.96 -15.24 0.63
C ARG A 256 36.63 -14.11 -0.33
N ILE A 257 35.34 -13.85 -0.51
CA ILE A 257 34.81 -12.66 -1.16
C ILE A 257 33.97 -11.92 -0.13
N ASP A 258 34.36 -10.68 0.15
CA ASP A 258 33.55 -9.73 0.93
C ASP A 258 33.00 -8.68 -0.03
N SER A 259 31.72 -8.81 -0.38
CA SER A 259 31.11 -7.97 -1.40
C SER A 259 30.61 -6.64 -0.81
N PRO A 260 30.77 -5.52 -1.54
CA PRO A 260 30.16 -4.24 -1.15
C PRO A 260 28.63 -4.29 -1.12
N THR A 261 27.98 -5.31 -1.70
CA THR A 261 26.53 -5.52 -1.59
C THR A 261 26.11 -6.04 -0.21
N GLY A 262 27.06 -6.55 0.59
CA GLY A 262 26.83 -7.20 1.88
C GLY A 262 26.78 -8.72 1.81
N MET A 263 26.86 -9.33 0.62
CA MET A 263 27.10 -10.76 0.46
C MET A 263 28.53 -11.11 0.94
N ALA A 264 28.68 -12.24 1.62
CA ALA A 264 30.00 -12.81 1.90
C ALA A 264 30.05 -14.26 1.44
N MET A 265 31.20 -14.68 0.92
CA MET A 265 31.38 -16.01 0.36
C MET A 265 32.74 -16.56 0.75
N ILE A 266 32.76 -17.84 1.11
CA ILE A 266 33.97 -18.60 1.40
C ILE A 266 33.94 -19.83 0.49
N PHE A 267 34.94 -19.97 -0.38
CA PHE A 267 35.09 -21.18 -1.16
C PHE A 267 35.48 -22.33 -0.22
N THR A 268 34.70 -23.42 -0.23
CA THR A 268 34.98 -24.63 0.56
C THR A 268 35.69 -25.68 -0.28
N HIS A 269 35.63 -25.55 -1.61
CA HIS A 269 36.43 -26.28 -2.57
C HIS A 269 36.57 -25.41 -3.82
N GLU A 270 37.80 -25.16 -4.26
CA GLU A 270 38.09 -24.49 -5.53
C GLU A 270 38.54 -25.54 -6.55
N SER A 271 37.95 -25.50 -7.73
CA SER A 271 38.27 -26.40 -8.83
C SER A 271 39.09 -25.68 -9.91
N ASP A 272 39.80 -26.49 -10.71
CA ASP A 272 40.41 -26.05 -11.98
C ASP A 272 39.43 -26.13 -13.16
N GLY A 273 38.12 -26.17 -12.88
CA GLY A 273 37.09 -26.32 -13.90
C GLY A 273 36.90 -25.08 -14.77
N VAL A 274 36.11 -25.25 -15.82
CA VAL A 274 35.82 -24.17 -16.78
C VAL A 274 34.96 -23.09 -16.10
N GLN A 275 35.31 -21.83 -16.36
CA GLN A 275 34.45 -20.69 -16.05
C GLN A 275 33.28 -20.65 -17.05
N PRO A 276 32.01 -20.83 -16.61
CA PRO A 276 30.88 -20.77 -17.52
C PRO A 276 30.77 -19.37 -18.18
N LYS A 277 30.29 -19.34 -19.41
CA LYS A 277 30.01 -18.12 -20.17
C LYS A 277 28.61 -17.61 -19.86
N SER A 278 28.35 -16.33 -20.12
CA SER A 278 27.02 -15.72 -19.90
C SER A 278 25.90 -16.33 -20.74
N THR A 279 26.23 -17.02 -21.83
CA THR A 279 25.29 -17.77 -22.66
C THR A 279 25.00 -19.18 -22.14
N ASP A 280 25.79 -19.67 -21.19
CA ASP A 280 25.71 -21.03 -20.70
C ASP A 280 24.59 -21.16 -19.65
N ARG A 281 24.14 -22.40 -19.47
CA ARG A 281 23.31 -22.80 -18.34
C ARG A 281 24.14 -23.72 -17.47
N VAL A 282 23.96 -23.65 -16.16
CA VAL A 282 24.71 -24.44 -15.19
C VAL A 282 23.78 -25.29 -14.33
N ASN A 283 24.24 -26.50 -14.01
CA ASN A 283 23.64 -27.35 -13.00
C ASN A 283 24.18 -26.94 -11.63
N ILE A 284 23.26 -26.66 -10.70
CA ILE A 284 23.58 -26.16 -9.37
C ILE A 284 23.00 -27.11 -8.33
N ASP A 285 23.89 -27.59 -7.47
CA ASP A 285 23.54 -28.24 -6.22
C ASP A 285 23.61 -27.22 -5.07
N CYS A 286 22.73 -27.38 -4.08
CA CYS A 286 22.56 -26.36 -3.05
C CYS A 286 21.97 -26.92 -1.75
N ALA A 287 22.38 -26.35 -0.62
CA ALA A 287 21.64 -26.40 0.64
C ALA A 287 21.46 -25.00 1.20
N GLY A 288 20.24 -24.65 1.59
CA GLY A 288 19.88 -23.37 2.20
C GLY A 288 19.56 -23.53 3.68
N TYR A 289 20.16 -22.65 4.49
CA TYR A 289 20.04 -22.62 5.94
C TYR A 289 19.67 -21.21 6.44
N PHE A 290 19.01 -21.18 7.60
CA PHE A 290 18.92 -19.96 8.41
C PHE A 290 20.23 -19.70 9.16
N GLU A 291 20.42 -18.50 9.69
CA GLU A 291 21.63 -18.11 10.45
C GLU A 291 21.87 -18.95 11.71
N ASN A 292 20.81 -19.58 12.25
CA ASN A 292 20.89 -20.50 13.37
C ASN A 292 21.38 -21.91 12.96
N GLY A 293 21.59 -22.16 11.66
CA GLY A 293 22.02 -23.44 11.10
C GLY A 293 20.89 -24.39 10.72
N GLU A 294 19.62 -24.04 10.93
CA GLU A 294 18.50 -24.89 10.53
C GLU A 294 18.37 -24.93 9.00
N LEU A 295 18.33 -26.14 8.43
CA LEU A 295 18.11 -26.39 7.01
C LEU A 295 16.65 -26.11 6.62
N PHE A 296 16.43 -25.28 5.59
CA PHE A 296 15.11 -25.04 5.01
C PHE A 296 14.90 -25.72 3.65
N TRP A 297 15.96 -25.96 2.87
CA TRP A 297 15.84 -26.59 1.56
C TRP A 297 17.19 -27.15 1.07
N THR A 298 17.20 -28.23 0.30
CA THR A 298 18.43 -28.74 -0.34
C THR A 298 18.15 -29.63 -1.54
N THR A 299 19.11 -29.69 -2.48
CA THR A 299 19.19 -30.69 -3.55
C THR A 299 19.94 -31.95 -3.14
N TRP A 300 20.65 -31.96 -2.01
CA TRP A 300 21.43 -33.11 -1.54
C TRP A 300 20.62 -33.98 -0.58
N GLU A 301 20.39 -35.24 -0.96
CA GLU A 301 19.63 -36.20 -0.14
C GLU A 301 20.32 -36.46 1.21
N ASP A 302 21.65 -36.59 1.23
CA ASP A 302 22.41 -36.88 2.44
C ASP A 302 22.36 -35.69 3.43
N VAL A 303 22.36 -34.46 2.93
CA VAL A 303 22.17 -33.25 3.75
C VAL A 303 20.75 -33.21 4.31
N ALA A 304 19.73 -33.51 3.51
CA ALA A 304 18.35 -33.60 3.99
C ALA A 304 18.21 -34.65 5.10
N LYS A 305 18.81 -35.83 4.92
CA LYS A 305 18.83 -36.91 5.91
C LYS A 305 19.54 -36.52 7.21
N LYS A 306 20.74 -35.93 7.12
CA LYS A 306 21.53 -35.49 8.30
C LYS A 306 20.78 -34.44 9.13
N ASN A 307 19.95 -33.62 8.50
CA ASN A 307 19.16 -32.58 9.15
C ASN A 307 17.76 -33.04 9.56
N GLY A 308 17.39 -34.32 9.36
CA GLY A 308 16.05 -34.82 9.68
C GLY A 308 14.92 -34.19 8.84
N LYS A 309 15.25 -33.67 7.65
CA LYS A 309 14.33 -33.01 6.70
C LYS A 309 14.14 -33.81 5.40
N LEU A 310 14.47 -35.11 5.41
CA LEU A 310 14.30 -35.98 4.26
C LEU A 310 12.81 -36.19 3.96
N ASP A 311 12.39 -35.89 2.73
CA ASP A 311 11.08 -36.25 2.20
C ASP A 311 11.22 -37.56 1.42
N GLU A 312 10.70 -38.65 1.99
CA GLU A 312 10.81 -39.99 1.41
C GLU A 312 10.18 -40.09 0.01
N ARG A 313 9.11 -39.31 -0.26
CA ARG A 313 8.47 -39.32 -1.58
C ARG A 313 9.37 -38.66 -2.62
N GLN A 314 10.01 -37.55 -2.25
CA GLN A 314 10.98 -36.87 -3.12
C GLN A 314 12.23 -37.72 -3.37
N ALA A 315 12.73 -38.41 -2.34
CA ALA A 315 13.85 -39.33 -2.46
C ALA A 315 13.53 -40.49 -3.42
N GLN A 316 12.39 -41.17 -3.22
CA GLN A 316 11.95 -42.25 -4.12
C GLN A 316 11.72 -41.77 -5.56
N ALA A 317 11.30 -40.51 -5.73
CA ALA A 317 11.11 -39.89 -7.04
C ALA A 317 12.38 -39.26 -7.63
N GLY A 318 13.55 -39.42 -7.01
CA GLY A 318 14.83 -38.89 -7.49
C GLY A 318 14.85 -37.36 -7.64
N GLN A 319 14.18 -36.65 -6.73
CA GLN A 319 14.05 -35.18 -6.79
C GLN A 319 15.21 -34.43 -6.12
N TYR A 320 16.05 -35.11 -5.34
CA TYR A 320 17.31 -34.58 -4.81
C TYR A 320 18.38 -34.57 -5.92
N LYS A 321 18.27 -33.57 -6.81
CA LYS A 321 19.16 -33.40 -7.95
C LYS A 321 19.44 -31.92 -8.24
N PRO A 322 20.53 -31.60 -8.96
CA PRO A 322 20.84 -30.23 -9.34
C PRO A 322 19.70 -29.57 -10.12
N PHE A 323 19.53 -28.26 -9.94
CA PHE A 323 18.63 -27.45 -10.75
C PHE A 323 19.42 -26.60 -11.76
N VAL A 324 18.80 -26.31 -12.90
CA VAL A 324 19.45 -25.59 -14.01
C VAL A 324 19.13 -24.11 -13.95
N MET A 325 20.15 -23.25 -14.02
CA MET A 325 20.00 -21.80 -14.14
C MET A 325 20.88 -21.22 -15.25
N PRO A 326 20.46 -20.12 -15.92
CA PRO A 326 21.36 -19.40 -16.81
C PRO A 326 22.51 -18.79 -15.98
N TYR A 327 23.74 -18.84 -16.49
CA TYR A 327 24.90 -18.27 -15.82
C TYR A 327 25.04 -16.77 -16.12
N ASN A 328 24.01 -15.99 -15.79
CA ASN A 328 24.01 -14.54 -16.03
C ASN A 328 22.99 -13.82 -15.13
N GLU A 329 22.91 -12.50 -15.31
CA GLU A 329 22.02 -11.63 -14.54
C GLU A 329 20.52 -11.97 -14.67
N THR A 330 20.10 -12.76 -15.67
CA THR A 330 18.69 -13.13 -15.88
C THR A 330 18.25 -14.36 -15.07
N ALA A 331 19.16 -15.01 -14.33
CA ALA A 331 18.83 -16.15 -13.49
C ALA A 331 17.74 -15.80 -12.47
N SER A 332 16.70 -16.65 -12.39
CA SER A 332 15.56 -16.47 -11.48
C SER A 332 15.91 -16.90 -10.05
N LEU A 333 16.94 -16.26 -9.50
CA LEU A 333 17.53 -16.49 -8.18
C LEU A 333 17.50 -15.20 -7.37
N VAL A 334 17.57 -15.32 -6.05
CA VAL A 334 17.75 -14.15 -5.17
C VAL A 334 19.09 -13.47 -5.50
N ALA A 335 19.15 -12.15 -5.36
CA ALA A 335 20.26 -11.33 -5.84
C ALA A 335 21.62 -11.82 -5.31
N GLY A 336 21.75 -12.08 -4.01
CA GLY A 336 23.00 -12.53 -3.41
C GLY A 336 23.43 -13.94 -3.85
N PHE A 337 22.48 -14.82 -4.17
CA PHE A 337 22.80 -16.18 -4.64
C PHE A 337 23.34 -16.12 -6.05
N ARG A 338 22.67 -15.35 -6.91
CA ARG A 338 23.11 -15.09 -8.29
C ARG A 338 24.49 -14.43 -8.30
N GLU A 339 24.71 -13.43 -7.45
CA GLU A 339 26.02 -12.78 -7.30
C GLU A 339 27.12 -13.80 -6.92
N ALA A 340 26.87 -14.67 -5.93
CA ALA A 340 27.82 -15.70 -5.53
C ALA A 340 28.07 -16.72 -6.66
N MET A 341 27.00 -17.19 -7.31
CA MET A 341 27.09 -18.13 -8.45
C MET A 341 27.97 -17.56 -9.57
N LEU A 342 27.84 -16.27 -9.89
CA LEU A 342 28.60 -15.62 -10.97
C LEU A 342 30.11 -15.47 -10.66
N ASN A 343 30.53 -15.80 -9.44
CA ASN A 343 31.94 -15.87 -9.04
C ASN A 343 32.51 -17.30 -9.03
N MET A 344 31.74 -18.31 -9.46
CA MET A 344 32.10 -19.73 -9.36
C MET A 344 32.40 -20.36 -10.74
N LYS A 345 33.32 -21.33 -10.73
CA LYS A 345 33.61 -22.23 -11.85
C LYS A 345 32.86 -23.55 -11.69
N VAL A 346 32.80 -24.33 -12.77
CA VAL A 346 32.32 -25.72 -12.71
C VAL A 346 33.19 -26.52 -11.74
N GLY A 347 32.58 -27.12 -10.73
CA GLY A 347 33.23 -27.91 -9.69
C GLY A 347 33.42 -27.15 -8.37
N ASP A 348 33.37 -25.82 -8.36
CA ASP A 348 33.53 -25.04 -7.14
C ASP A 348 32.42 -25.36 -6.13
N LYS A 349 32.79 -25.35 -4.85
CA LYS A 349 31.85 -25.34 -3.73
C LYS A 349 32.09 -24.11 -2.88
N ALA A 350 31.03 -23.47 -2.43
CA ALA A 350 31.13 -22.28 -1.60
C ALA A 350 30.05 -22.22 -0.54
N ARG A 351 30.38 -21.65 0.61
CA ARG A 351 29.46 -21.28 1.67
C ARG A 351 29.25 -19.77 1.61
N VAL A 352 28.00 -19.34 1.53
CA VAL A 352 27.62 -17.97 1.16
C VAL A 352 26.64 -17.42 2.18
N PHE A 353 26.94 -16.26 2.75
CA PHE A 353 26.03 -15.45 3.53
C PHE A 353 25.32 -14.43 2.63
N ILE A 354 24.01 -14.38 2.74
CA ILE A 354 23.15 -13.46 1.99
C ILE A 354 22.30 -12.66 2.98
N PRO A 355 22.51 -11.34 3.11
CA PRO A 355 21.65 -10.51 3.93
C PRO A 355 20.24 -10.45 3.36
N TYR A 356 19.23 -10.24 4.20
CA TYR A 356 17.82 -10.41 3.82
C TYR A 356 17.41 -9.59 2.58
N TYR A 357 17.97 -8.39 2.41
CA TYR A 357 17.67 -7.50 1.28
C TYR A 357 18.29 -7.96 -0.05
N LEU A 358 19.27 -8.87 -0.02
CA LEU A 358 19.75 -9.62 -1.19
C LEU A 358 19.10 -11.00 -1.33
N GLY A 359 18.31 -11.41 -0.33
CA GLY A 359 17.52 -12.63 -0.27
C GLY A 359 16.06 -12.41 -0.68
N TYR A 360 15.12 -12.77 0.20
CA TYR A 360 13.68 -12.63 -0.03
C TYR A 360 13.05 -11.34 0.57
N GLY A 361 13.89 -10.40 1.01
CA GLY A 361 13.47 -9.03 1.35
C GLY A 361 12.52 -8.92 2.54
N ASP A 362 11.76 -7.82 2.57
CA ASP A 362 10.81 -7.50 3.63
C ASP A 362 9.57 -8.41 3.65
N THR A 363 9.33 -9.18 2.57
CA THR A 363 8.16 -10.06 2.47
C THR A 363 8.48 -11.52 2.79
N GLY A 364 9.74 -11.94 2.63
CA GLY A 364 10.11 -13.34 2.72
C GLY A 364 9.51 -14.18 1.59
N ARG A 365 9.45 -15.50 1.79
CA ARG A 365 8.82 -16.49 0.92
C ARG A 365 7.95 -17.42 1.76
N ALA A 366 6.74 -16.99 2.08
CA ALA A 366 5.81 -17.77 2.88
C ALA A 366 5.46 -19.12 2.21
N PRO A 367 5.28 -20.21 2.98
CA PRO A 367 5.49 -20.31 4.43
C PRO A 367 6.95 -20.60 4.83
N LEU A 368 7.86 -20.76 3.85
CA LEU A 368 9.20 -21.32 4.07
C LEU A 368 10.19 -20.36 4.71
N ILE A 369 10.25 -19.11 4.24
CA ILE A 369 11.25 -18.12 4.66
C ILE A 369 10.52 -16.91 5.22
N PRO A 370 10.68 -16.59 6.52
CA PRO A 370 10.06 -15.40 7.11
C PRO A 370 10.58 -14.09 6.48
N PRO A 371 9.79 -13.00 6.57
CA PRO A 371 10.25 -11.64 6.31
C PRO A 371 11.60 -11.31 6.98
N LYS A 372 12.44 -10.52 6.32
CA LYS A 372 13.68 -9.96 6.89
C LYS A 372 14.66 -11.01 7.43
N THR A 373 14.74 -12.16 6.77
CA THR A 373 15.61 -13.26 7.15
C THR A 373 16.89 -13.26 6.31
N ASN A 374 18.07 -13.19 6.97
CA ASN A 374 19.34 -13.48 6.30
C ASN A 374 19.45 -15.00 6.07
N LEU A 375 20.18 -15.39 5.04
CA LEU A 375 20.29 -16.78 4.62
C LEU A 375 21.75 -17.18 4.47
N VAL A 376 21.99 -18.48 4.66
CA VAL A 376 23.27 -19.11 4.37
C VAL A 376 23.03 -20.18 3.33
N PHE A 377 23.86 -20.22 2.29
CA PHE A 377 23.81 -21.26 1.27
C PHE A 377 25.14 -21.96 1.13
N ASP A 378 25.11 -23.28 1.08
CA ASP A 378 26.18 -24.08 0.50
C ASP A 378 25.82 -24.31 -0.97
N ILE A 379 26.67 -23.88 -1.90
CA ILE A 379 26.43 -23.90 -3.34
C ILE A 379 27.51 -24.73 -4.02
N GLN A 380 27.14 -25.53 -5.01
CA GLN A 380 28.07 -26.19 -5.93
C GLN A 380 27.61 -26.02 -7.37
N ILE A 381 28.49 -25.59 -8.26
CA ILE A 381 28.24 -25.73 -9.71
C ILE A 381 28.75 -27.09 -10.13
N THR A 382 27.89 -28.01 -10.57
CA THR A 382 28.29 -29.39 -10.88
C THR A 382 28.77 -29.54 -12.32
N SER A 383 28.13 -28.85 -13.27
CA SER A 383 28.45 -28.91 -14.71
C SER A 383 27.77 -27.78 -15.48
N ILE A 384 28.17 -27.59 -16.73
CA ILE A 384 27.37 -26.87 -17.74
C ILE A 384 26.23 -27.81 -18.15
N ALA A 385 25.01 -27.29 -18.20
CA ALA A 385 23.85 -28.04 -18.67
C ALA A 385 23.85 -28.17 -20.19
N GLU A 386 23.45 -29.33 -20.68
CA GLU A 386 23.33 -29.63 -22.12
C GLU A 386 22.25 -28.81 -22.82
#